data_AF-A0AAW1KZW2-F1
#
_entry.id   AF-A0AAW1KZW2-F1
#
_cell.length_a   1.000
_cell.length_b   1.000
_cell.length_c   1.000
_cell.angle_alpha   90.00
_cell.angle_beta   90.00
_cell.angle_gamma   90.00
#
_symmetry.space_group_name_H-M   'P 1'
#
loop_
_entity.id
_entity.type
_entity.pdbx_description
1 polymer ?
#
loop_
_entity_poly.entity_id
_entity_poly.type
_entity_poly.pdbx_seq_one_letter_code
_entity_poly.pdbx_strand_id
1 'polypeptide(L)'
;MEASGFKVPGPLLLEANLAENWNKFKQKFNLYLEATGTKDATEAKKIAILLTAVGDDGLDIYNAFTYSSTEDKNKLETIIKKFEVQQKTRISLKR
;
A
#
# COMPACT_ATOMS: atom_id res chain seq x y z
N MET A 1 1.78 -30.87 6.50
CA MET A 1 0.92 -29.69 6.30
C MET A 1 1.78 -28.63 5.62
N GLU A 2 1.85 -28.63 4.29
CA GLU A 2 2.63 -27.64 3.56
C GLU A 2 1.80 -26.37 3.45
N ALA A 3 2.01 -25.46 4.40
CA ALA A 3 1.52 -24.10 4.28
C ALA A 3 2.28 -23.45 3.12
N SER A 4 1.64 -23.34 1.96
CA SER A 4 2.14 -22.65 0.77
C SER A 4 2.47 -21.21 1.18
N GLY A 5 3.74 -20.97 1.51
CA GLY A 5 4.24 -19.77 2.14
C GLY A 5 4.29 -18.60 1.17
N PHE A 6 3.14 -18.06 0.80
CA PHE A 6 3.08 -16.73 0.21
C PHE A 6 3.49 -15.73 1.28
N LYS A 7 4.79 -15.43 1.32
CA LYS A 7 5.33 -14.37 2.19
C LYS A 7 4.57 -13.09 1.87
N VAL A 8 3.85 -12.59 2.88
CA VAL A 8 3.29 -11.25 2.84
C VAL A 8 4.40 -10.28 2.41
N PRO A 9 4.09 -9.28 1.55
CA PRO A 9 5.05 -8.24 1.26
C PRO A 9 5.54 -7.68 2.60
N GLY A 10 6.85 -7.67 2.83
CA GLY A 10 7.41 -7.10 4.06
C GLY A 10 7.00 -5.62 4.23
N PRO A 11 7.11 -5.08 5.45
CA PRO A 11 6.69 -3.71 5.75
C PRO A 11 7.34 -2.71 4.80
N LEU A 12 6.63 -1.63 4.51
CA LEU A 12 7.10 -0.60 3.60
C LEU A 12 8.28 0.14 4.24
N LEU A 13 9.43 0.10 3.59
CA LEU A 13 10.62 0.79 4.05
C LEU A 13 10.57 2.27 3.65
N LEU A 14 10.36 3.15 4.65
CA LEU A 14 10.42 4.62 4.56
C LEU A 14 11.86 5.18 4.42
N GLU A 15 12.75 4.46 3.76
CA GLU A 15 14.15 4.88 3.56
C GLU A 15 14.30 5.93 2.44
N ALA A 16 15.55 6.34 2.16
CA ALA A 16 15.91 7.42 1.23
C ALA A 16 15.21 7.38 -0.15
N ASN A 17 14.78 6.19 -0.61
CA ASN A 17 14.00 6.01 -1.84
C ASN A 17 12.65 5.34 -1.59
N LEU A 18 11.81 5.99 -0.79
CA LEU A 18 10.43 5.60 -0.54
C LEU A 18 9.65 5.28 -1.84
N ALA A 19 9.82 6.08 -2.90
CA ALA A 19 9.17 5.85 -4.20
C ALA A 19 9.55 4.50 -4.85
N GLU A 20 10.83 4.14 -4.82
CA GLU A 20 11.29 2.85 -5.34
C GLU A 20 10.83 1.68 -4.46
N ASN A 21 10.88 1.86 -3.14
CA ASN A 21 10.40 0.87 -2.17
C ASN A 21 8.90 0.62 -2.33
N TRP A 22 8.11 1.68 -2.54
CA TRP A 22 6.69 1.57 -2.85
C TRP A 22 6.43 0.87 -4.18
N ASN A 23 7.21 1.15 -5.22
CA ASN A 23 7.06 0.46 -6.50
C ASN A 23 7.30 -1.06 -6.36
N LYS A 24 8.37 -1.45 -5.64
CA LYS A 24 8.65 -2.86 -5.31
C LYS A 24 7.54 -3.47 -4.45
N PHE A 25 7.03 -2.73 -3.47
CA PHE A 25 5.93 -3.17 -2.62
C PHE A 25 4.64 -3.39 -3.43
N LYS A 26 4.26 -2.44 -4.29
CA LYS A 26 3.09 -2.53 -5.18
C LYS A 26 3.17 -3.74 -6.10
N GLN A 27 4.34 -4.03 -6.66
CA GLN A 27 4.54 -5.25 -7.45
C GLN A 27 4.34 -6.52 -6.61
N LYS A 28 4.96 -6.62 -5.43
CA LYS A 28 4.79 -7.76 -4.52
C LYS A 28 3.34 -7.91 -4.06
N PHE A 29 2.67 -6.81 -3.76
CA PHE A 29 1.27 -6.78 -3.37
C PHE A 29 0.36 -7.27 -4.50
N ASN A 30 0.59 -6.86 -5.75
CA ASN A 30 -0.20 -7.34 -6.88
C ASN A 30 0.00 -8.85 -7.12
N LEU A 31 1.25 -9.33 -7.04
CA LEU A 31 1.56 -10.76 -7.10
C LEU A 31 0.89 -11.54 -5.96
N TYR A 32 0.88 -10.97 -4.75
CA TYR A 32 0.21 -11.56 -3.60
C TYR A 32 -1.31 -11.64 -3.80
N LEU A 33 -1.95 -10.58 -4.31
CA LEU A 33 -3.39 -10.59 -4.61
C LEU A 33 -3.74 -11.63 -5.68
N GLU A 34 -2.90 -11.78 -6.69
CA GLU A 34 -3.08 -12.78 -7.75
C GLU A 34 -2.91 -14.20 -7.22
N ALA A 35 -1.84 -14.44 -6.44
CA ALA A 35 -1.55 -15.74 -5.85
C ALA A 35 -2.60 -16.19 -4.80
N THR A 36 -3.15 -15.24 -4.04
CA THR A 36 -4.17 -15.52 -3.01
C THR A 36 -5.59 -15.55 -3.57
N GLY A 37 -5.78 -15.25 -4.87
CA GLY A 37 -7.12 -15.10 -5.46
C GLY A 37 -7.91 -13.91 -4.88
N THR A 38 -7.22 -12.94 -4.26
CA THR A 38 -7.86 -11.76 -3.65
C THR A 38 -8.04 -10.62 -4.65
N LYS A 39 -7.65 -10.84 -5.91
CA LYS A 39 -7.87 -9.93 -7.04
C LYS A 39 -9.36 -9.66 -7.29
N ASP A 40 -10.22 -10.63 -7.04
CA ASP A 40 -11.68 -10.52 -7.17
C ASP A 40 -12.39 -10.10 -5.86
N ALA A 41 -11.63 -9.85 -4.79
CA ALA A 41 -12.20 -9.41 -3.53
C ALA A 41 -12.67 -7.96 -3.55
N THR A 42 -13.50 -7.63 -2.56
CA THR A 42 -13.98 -6.26 -2.30
C THR A 42 -12.82 -5.30 -2.07
N GLU A 43 -13.01 -4.04 -2.47
CA GLU A 43 -11.98 -3.00 -2.31
C GLU A 43 -11.56 -2.85 -0.84
N ALA A 44 -12.52 -2.89 0.09
CA ALA A 44 -12.25 -2.88 1.53
C ALA A 44 -11.28 -3.99 1.97
N LYS A 45 -11.41 -5.20 1.42
CA LYS A 45 -10.50 -6.31 1.74
C LYS A 45 -9.11 -6.07 1.17
N LYS A 46 -9.01 -5.58 -0.07
CA LYS A 46 -7.72 -5.23 -0.69
C LYS A 46 -7.01 -4.11 0.09
N ILE A 47 -7.77 -3.11 0.54
CA ILE A 47 -7.27 -2.00 1.37
C ILE A 47 -6.78 -2.54 2.72
N ALA A 48 -7.55 -3.39 3.39
CA ALA A 48 -7.14 -3.99 4.65
C ALA A 48 -5.84 -4.80 4.52
N ILE A 49 -5.68 -5.55 3.41
CA ILE A 49 -4.44 -6.29 3.13
C ILE A 49 -3.28 -5.33 2.88
N LEU A 50 -3.51 -4.25 2.13
CA LEU A 50 -2.50 -3.22 1.88
C LEU A 50 -2.05 -2.58 3.21
N LEU A 51 -2.99 -2.19 4.06
CA LEU A 51 -2.73 -1.60 5.38
C LEU A 51 -2.03 -2.58 6.33
N THR A 52 -2.35 -3.86 6.25
CA THR A 52 -1.68 -4.90 7.03
C THR A 52 -0.27 -5.16 6.52
N ALA A 53 -0.06 -5.16 5.20
CA ALA A 53 1.24 -5.44 4.59
C ALA A 53 2.20 -4.24 4.67
N VAL A 54 1.69 -3.01 4.63
CA VAL A 54 2.51 -1.79 4.63
C VAL A 54 3.16 -1.55 6.00
N GLY A 55 2.59 -2.11 7.09
CA GLY A 55 3.10 -1.98 8.46
C GLY A 55 2.79 -0.62 9.10
N ASP A 56 3.31 -0.41 10.31
CA ASP A 56 3.07 0.80 11.12
C ASP A 56 3.44 2.10 10.40
N ASP A 57 4.59 2.11 9.72
CA ASP A 57 5.07 3.24 8.90
C ASP A 57 4.08 3.61 7.79
N GLY A 58 3.52 2.61 7.10
CA GLY A 58 2.52 2.86 6.08
C GLY A 58 1.15 3.24 6.64
N LEU A 59 0.81 2.78 7.85
CA LEU A 59 -0.37 3.24 8.57
C LEU A 59 -0.25 4.73 8.92
N ASP A 60 0.92 5.22 9.34
CA ASP A 60 1.14 6.66 9.58
C ASP A 60 0.91 7.47 8.31
N ILE A 61 1.45 7.03 7.17
CA ILE A 61 1.22 7.66 5.86
C ILE A 61 -0.27 7.67 5.51
N TYR A 62 -0.95 6.54 5.69
CA TYR A 62 -2.39 6.43 5.45
C TYR A 62 -3.21 7.33 6.36
N ASN A 63 -2.85 7.44 7.65
CA ASN A 63 -3.49 8.33 8.60
C ASN A 63 -3.22 9.81 8.27
N ALA A 64 -2.07 10.12 7.66
CA ALA A 64 -1.75 11.45 7.13
C ALA A 64 -2.51 11.79 5.83
N PHE A 65 -3.25 10.85 5.23
CA PHE A 65 -4.04 11.15 4.04
C PHE A 65 -5.27 11.97 4.39
N THR A 66 -5.34 13.15 3.78
CA THR A 66 -6.56 13.95 3.70
C THR A 66 -7.42 13.46 2.55
N TYR A 67 -8.63 13.00 2.88
CA TYR A 67 -9.65 12.59 1.92
C TYR A 67 -10.74 13.64 1.90
N SER A 68 -11.17 14.02 0.71
CA SER A 68 -12.29 14.96 0.54
C SER A 68 -13.63 14.28 0.81
N SER A 69 -13.74 12.98 0.48
CA SER A 69 -14.95 12.19 0.70
C SER A 69 -14.62 10.82 1.30
N THR A 70 -15.59 10.22 2.02
CA THR A 70 -15.48 8.86 2.57
C THR A 70 -15.48 7.77 1.50
N GLU A 71 -16.02 8.03 0.31
CA GLU A 71 -15.94 7.12 -0.84
C GLU A 71 -14.50 6.93 -1.34
N ASP A 72 -13.65 7.96 -1.25
CA ASP A 72 -12.25 7.88 -1.65
C ASP A 72 -11.44 6.91 -0.78
N LYS A 73 -11.82 6.77 0.50
CA LYS A 73 -11.23 5.81 1.45
C LYS A 73 -11.60 4.36 1.14
N ASN A 74 -12.63 4.14 0.33
CA ASN A 74 -13.07 2.80 -0.06
C ASN A 74 -12.49 2.34 -1.40
N LYS A 75 -11.74 3.21 -2.09
CA LYS A 75 -11.15 2.90 -3.39
C LYS A 75 -9.67 2.60 -3.27
N LEU A 76 -9.27 1.36 -3.61
CA LEU A 76 -7.87 0.96 -3.56
C LEU A 76 -7.02 1.83 -4.49
N GLU A 77 -7.52 2.11 -5.70
CA GLU A 77 -6.79 2.93 -6.67
C GLU A 77 -6.53 4.34 -6.12
N THR A 78 -7.52 4.94 -5.45
CA THR A 78 -7.39 6.26 -4.85
C THR A 78 -6.34 6.26 -3.75
N ILE A 79 -6.33 5.24 -2.88
CA ILE A 79 -5.33 5.09 -1.82
C ILE A 79 -3.93 4.94 -2.42
N ILE A 80 -3.76 4.10 -3.43
CA ILE A 80 -2.46 3.92 -4.11
C ILE A 80 -1.99 5.24 -4.74
N LYS A 81 -2.86 5.97 -5.44
CA LYS A 81 -2.54 7.30 -5.99
C LYS A 81 -2.14 8.29 -4.89
N LYS A 82 -2.86 8.31 -3.76
CA LYS A 82 -2.54 9.17 -2.61
C LYS A 82 -1.18 8.84 -2.04
N PHE A 83 -0.83 7.55 -1.91
CA PHE A 83 0.52 7.12 -1.57
C PHE A 83 1.54 7.71 -2.55
N GLU A 84 1.38 7.54 -3.85
CA GLU A 84 2.33 8.05 -4.85
C GLU A 84 2.49 9.58 -4.78
N VAL A 85 1.40 10.32 -4.54
CA VAL A 85 1.42 11.79 -4.38
C VAL A 85 2.09 12.21 -3.07
N GLN A 86 1.80 11.56 -1.95
CA GLN A 86 2.41 11.87 -0.66
C GLN A 86 3.92 11.61 -0.66
N GLN A 87 4.37 10.59 -1.37
CA GLN A 87 5.79 10.32 -1.55
C GLN A 87 6.47 11.44 -2.35
N LYS A 88 5.85 11.89 -3.45
CA LYS A 88 6.37 13.00 -4.26
C LYS A 88 6.43 14.32 -3.50
N THR A 89 5.41 14.65 -2.70
CA THR A 89 5.41 15.89 -1.91
C THR A 89 6.50 15.87 -0.83
N ARG A 90 6.68 14.74 -0.14
CA ARG A 90 7.75 14.56 0.86
C ARG A 90 9.15 14.68 0.26
N ILE A 91 9.37 14.16 -0.95
CA ILE A 91 10.65 14.30 -1.67
C ILE A 91 10.90 15.74 -2.11
N SER A 92 9.86 16.45 -2.57
CA SER A 92 9.98 17.83 -3.05
C SER A 92 10.24 18.85 -1.93
N LEU A 93 9.80 18.57 -0.70
CA LEU A 93 9.95 19.49 0.43
C LEU A 93 11.33 19.42 1.12
N LYS A 94 12.15 18.42 0.78
CA LYS A 94 13.48 18.19 1.37
C LYS A 94 14.63 18.76 0.51
N ARG A 95 14.33 19.60 -0.47
CA ARG A 95 15.30 20.27 -1.36
C ARG A 95 15.59 21.70 -0.92
#